data_AF-A0A135UXA5-F1
#
_entry.id   AF-A0A135UXA5-F1
#
_cell.length_a   1.000
_cell.length_b   1.000
_cell.length_c   1.000
_cell.angle_alpha   90.00
_cell.angle_beta   90.00
_cell.angle_gamma   90.00
#
_symmetry.space_group_name_H-M   'P 1'
#
loop_
_entity.id
_entity.type
_entity.pdbx_description
1 polymer ?
#
loop_
_entity_poly.entity_id
_entity_poly.type
_entity_poly.pdbx_seq_one_letter_code
_entity_poly.pdbx_strand_id
1 'polypeptide(L)'
;MVDRPNKPTALATTPGLPPQATVDITHNNTRVSATLPTGESVEVLLHGATVLSWKSAAGADRLWLSESTVLDGSKPVRGGIPLVFPVFGPPSDAHPPTAKLSQHGFARSSRWEFLGKSTSEGSAGSESSVKLDFGLSSANLDADTQAKWGYKFGAIYSVSLDRETLSTSLVITNEGEEAFDCQVLMHTYLRVNVRPNPPPPFQASIPPS
;
A
#
# COMPACT_ATOMS: atom_id res chain seq x y z
N MET A 1 -51.62 41.61 34.42
CA MET A 1 -50.44 41.25 33.60
C MET A 1 -49.76 40.10 34.29
N VAL A 2 -49.80 38.91 33.70
CA VAL A 2 -49.24 37.69 34.31
C VAL A 2 -47.91 37.41 33.62
N ASP A 3 -46.80 37.63 34.30
CA ASP A 3 -45.48 37.29 33.80
C ASP A 3 -45.30 35.77 33.80
N ARG A 4 -44.92 35.20 32.65
CA ARG A 4 -44.52 33.79 32.51
C ARG A 4 -42.98 33.73 32.50
N PRO A 5 -42.33 33.24 33.56
CA PRO A 5 -40.90 32.99 33.54
C PRO A 5 -40.68 31.54 33.13
N ASN A 6 -40.40 31.28 31.85
CA ASN A 6 -39.76 30.04 31.40
C ASN A 6 -39.27 30.24 29.96
N LYS A 7 -38.08 30.83 29.83
CA LYS A 7 -37.31 30.80 28.58
C LYS A 7 -36.56 29.46 28.57
N PRO A 8 -36.79 28.56 27.59
CA PRO A 8 -36.08 27.29 27.54
C PRO A 8 -34.59 27.56 27.31
N THR A 9 -33.76 26.95 28.16
CA THR A 9 -32.30 26.93 28.02
C THR A 9 -31.94 26.29 26.68
N ALA A 10 -31.06 26.93 25.91
CA ALA A 10 -30.60 26.40 24.64
C ALA A 10 -29.97 25.01 24.84
N LEU A 11 -30.40 24.04 24.04
CA LEU A 11 -29.78 22.72 23.95
C LEU A 11 -28.29 22.91 23.63
N ALA A 12 -27.42 22.32 24.45
CA ALA A 12 -25.99 22.30 24.17
C ALA A 12 -25.77 21.69 22.78
N THR A 13 -25.04 22.40 21.93
CA THR A 13 -24.62 21.90 20.62
C THR A 13 -23.85 20.62 20.82
N THR A 14 -24.34 19.52 20.25
CA THR A 14 -23.59 18.26 20.14
C THR A 14 -22.20 18.60 19.57
N PRO A 15 -21.10 18.26 20.27
CA PRO A 15 -19.78 18.37 19.68
C PRO A 15 -19.78 17.63 18.35
N GLY A 16 -19.35 18.30 17.27
CA GLY A 16 -19.23 17.65 15.96
C GLY A 16 -18.35 16.41 16.08
N LEU A 17 -18.63 15.38 15.28
CA LEU A 17 -17.78 14.20 15.22
C LEU A 17 -16.33 14.63 14.96
N PRO A 18 -15.35 13.98 15.62
CA PRO A 18 -13.95 14.26 15.36
C PRO A 18 -13.66 14.05 13.87
N PRO A 19 -12.72 14.83 13.28
CA PRO A 19 -12.28 14.61 11.91
C PRO A 19 -11.87 13.16 11.69
N GLN A 20 -12.34 12.55 10.60
CA GLN A 20 -12.04 11.15 10.26
C GLN A 20 -11.19 11.06 9.00
N ALA A 21 -10.46 9.96 8.85
CA ALA A 21 -9.71 9.67 7.64
C ALA A 21 -10.65 9.53 6.42
N THR A 22 -10.27 10.18 5.33
CA THR A 22 -10.97 10.07 4.04
C THR A 22 -10.40 8.91 3.24
N VAL A 23 -11.24 8.25 2.45
CA VAL A 23 -10.82 7.22 1.50
C VAL A 23 -11.57 7.43 0.20
N ASP A 24 -10.82 7.48 -0.89
CA ASP A 24 -11.33 7.78 -2.22
C ASP A 24 -10.88 6.70 -3.20
N ILE A 25 -11.79 6.28 -4.08
CA ILE A 25 -11.46 5.45 -5.23
C ILE A 25 -11.31 6.40 -6.43
N THR A 26 -10.13 6.39 -7.06
CA THR A 26 -9.76 7.36 -8.08
C THR A 26 -9.32 6.69 -9.38
N HIS A 27 -9.07 7.51 -10.41
CA HIS A 27 -8.52 7.08 -11.70
C HIS A 27 -9.33 5.92 -12.35
N ASN A 28 -10.64 6.11 -12.50
CA ASN A 28 -11.53 5.10 -13.09
C ASN A 28 -11.49 3.74 -12.35
N ASN A 29 -11.58 3.75 -11.01
CA ASN A 29 -11.54 2.55 -10.17
C ASN A 29 -10.25 1.72 -10.32
N THR A 30 -9.12 2.38 -10.49
CA THR A 30 -7.81 1.73 -10.53
C THR A 30 -6.98 1.99 -9.28
N ARG A 31 -7.31 3.02 -8.49
CA ARG A 31 -6.54 3.39 -7.30
C ARG A 31 -7.44 3.64 -6.09
N VAL A 32 -6.89 3.39 -4.91
CA VAL A 32 -7.48 3.73 -3.62
C VAL A 32 -6.50 4.64 -2.89
N SER A 33 -6.96 5.81 -2.47
CA SER A 33 -6.18 6.74 -1.66
C SER A 33 -6.83 6.94 -0.31
N ALA A 34 -6.03 7.08 0.74
CA ALA A 34 -6.52 7.47 2.06
C ALA A 34 -5.70 8.63 2.62
N THR A 35 -6.37 9.54 3.34
CA THR A 35 -5.74 10.71 3.97
C THR A 35 -6.23 10.83 5.41
N LEU A 36 -5.30 10.94 6.37
CA LEU A 36 -5.62 11.24 7.76
C LEU A 36 -5.98 12.72 7.92
N PRO A 37 -6.77 13.09 8.94
CA PRO A 37 -7.08 14.50 9.22
C PRO A 37 -5.84 15.38 9.45
N THR A 38 -4.74 14.77 9.87
CA THR A 38 -3.45 15.41 10.11
C THR A 38 -2.64 15.64 8.82
N GLY A 39 -3.05 15.05 7.69
CA GLY A 39 -2.50 15.30 6.35
C GLY A 39 -1.65 14.17 5.77
N GLU A 40 -1.29 13.15 6.56
CA GLU A 40 -0.63 11.95 6.05
C GLU A 40 -1.51 11.25 5.03
N SER A 41 -0.90 10.65 4.01
CA SER A 41 -1.65 9.96 2.97
C SER A 41 -0.94 8.74 2.42
N VAL A 42 -1.73 7.81 1.89
CA VAL A 42 -1.28 6.63 1.16
C VAL A 42 -2.08 6.49 -0.14
N GLU A 43 -1.42 6.07 -1.21
CA GLU A 43 -2.07 5.71 -2.48
C GLU A 43 -1.69 4.28 -2.86
N VAL A 44 -2.69 3.47 -3.20
CA VAL A 44 -2.54 2.07 -3.59
C VAL A 44 -3.14 1.85 -4.97
N LEU A 45 -2.37 1.23 -5.88
CA LEU A 45 -2.83 0.78 -7.19
C LEU A 45 -3.46 -0.61 -7.06
N LEU A 46 -4.68 -0.81 -7.58
CA LEU A 46 -5.34 -2.12 -7.53
C LEU A 46 -4.60 -3.17 -8.36
N HIS A 47 -3.89 -2.77 -9.42
CA HIS A 47 -2.91 -3.65 -10.05
C HIS A 47 -1.74 -3.91 -9.09
N GLY A 48 -1.63 -5.15 -8.64
CA GLY A 48 -0.65 -5.62 -7.68
C GLY A 48 -0.93 -5.29 -6.21
N ALA A 49 -2.06 -4.64 -5.90
CA ALA A 49 -2.29 -3.94 -4.63
C ALA A 49 -1.06 -3.10 -4.21
N THR A 50 -0.41 -2.49 -5.20
CA THR A 50 0.90 -1.87 -5.03
C THR A 50 0.73 -0.53 -4.31
N VAL A 51 1.29 -0.38 -3.11
CA VAL A 51 1.40 0.93 -2.48
C VAL A 51 2.34 1.79 -3.33
N LEU A 52 1.83 2.87 -3.90
CA LEU A 52 2.57 3.76 -4.79
C LEU A 52 3.30 4.88 -4.04
N SER A 53 2.65 5.42 -3.00
CA SER A 53 3.07 6.63 -2.29
C SER A 53 2.68 6.53 -0.82
N TRP A 54 3.53 7.04 0.06
CA TRP A 54 3.25 7.24 1.49
C TRP A 54 3.83 8.57 1.94
N LYS A 55 2.97 9.55 2.19
CA LYS A 55 3.38 10.93 2.50
C LYS A 55 3.15 11.25 3.97
N SER A 56 4.09 12.00 4.54
CA SER A 56 3.87 12.68 5.83
C SER A 56 2.85 13.83 5.68
N ALA A 57 2.36 14.37 6.80
CA ALA A 57 1.56 15.61 6.80
C ALA A 57 2.22 16.78 6.06
N ALA A 58 3.55 16.84 6.03
CA ALA A 58 4.30 17.86 5.30
C ALA A 58 4.38 17.61 3.78
N GLY A 59 3.75 16.53 3.28
CA GLY A 59 3.71 16.17 1.86
C GLY A 59 4.95 15.42 1.34
N ALA A 60 5.94 15.16 2.20
CA ALA A 60 7.15 14.43 1.83
C ALA A 60 6.85 12.94 1.65
N ASP A 61 7.07 12.41 0.45
CA ASP A 61 6.87 11.00 0.14
C ASP A 61 8.05 10.15 0.65
N ARG A 62 7.73 9.08 1.36
CA ARG A 62 8.69 8.15 1.96
C ARG A 62 9.03 6.99 1.02
N LEU A 63 8.24 6.78 -0.03
CA LEU A 63 8.48 5.76 -1.03
C LEU A 63 9.10 6.35 -2.30
N TRP A 64 10.00 5.58 -2.90
CA TRP A 64 10.52 5.88 -4.22
C TRP A 64 9.66 5.20 -5.28
N LEU A 65 9.26 5.98 -6.28
CA LEU A 65 8.54 5.50 -7.45
C LEU A 65 9.29 5.97 -8.70
N SER A 66 9.54 5.06 -9.64
CA SER A 66 10.20 5.40 -10.91
C SER A 66 9.31 6.33 -11.73
N GLU A 67 9.84 7.46 -12.20
CA GLU A 67 9.09 8.39 -13.07
C GLU A 67 8.64 7.74 -14.39
N SER A 68 9.39 6.73 -14.84
CA SER A 68 9.07 5.95 -16.04
C SER A 68 8.15 4.74 -15.80
N THR A 69 7.62 4.56 -14.58
CA THR A 69 6.70 3.44 -14.32
C THR A 69 5.36 3.70 -15.00
N VAL A 70 4.79 2.67 -15.61
CA VAL A 70 3.44 2.75 -16.20
C VAL A 70 2.46 2.19 -15.16
N LEU A 71 1.31 2.84 -14.99
CA LEU A 71 0.31 2.53 -13.96
C LEU A 71 -1.04 2.12 -14.57
N ASP A 72 -1.03 1.60 -15.79
CA ASP A 72 -2.21 1.15 -16.54
C ASP A 72 -2.54 -0.34 -16.32
N GLY A 73 -1.73 -1.04 -15.53
CA GLY A 73 -1.86 -2.48 -15.26
C GLY A 73 -1.27 -3.40 -16.34
N SER A 74 -0.52 -2.86 -17.32
CA SER A 74 0.15 -3.66 -18.35
C SER A 74 1.41 -4.38 -17.85
N LYS A 75 2.04 -3.88 -16.79
CA LYS A 75 3.26 -4.44 -16.20
C LYS A 75 3.35 -4.12 -14.70
N PRO A 76 4.11 -4.91 -13.93
CA PRO A 76 4.39 -4.61 -12.53
C PRO A 76 5.01 -3.22 -12.36
N VAL A 77 4.61 -2.56 -11.27
CA VAL A 77 5.11 -1.22 -10.91
C VAL A 77 6.58 -1.26 -10.52
N ARG A 78 7.36 -0.27 -11.01
CA ARG A 78 8.75 -0.05 -10.60
C ARG A 78 8.81 1.01 -9.50
N GLY A 79 8.91 0.55 -8.26
CA GLY A 79 8.91 1.40 -7.06
C GLY A 79 7.69 1.13 -6.17
N GLY A 80 7.53 1.91 -5.11
CA GLY A 80 6.48 1.68 -4.12
C GLY A 80 6.72 0.39 -3.32
N ILE A 81 5.68 -0.41 -3.11
CA ILE A 81 5.74 -1.71 -2.43
C ILE A 81 5.09 -2.81 -3.30
N PRO A 82 5.78 -3.34 -4.32
CA PRO A 82 5.28 -4.49 -5.08
C PRO A 82 5.22 -5.76 -4.20
N LEU A 83 4.14 -6.52 -4.36
CA LEU A 83 3.94 -7.80 -3.66
C LEU A 83 4.51 -8.97 -4.46
N VAL A 84 5.36 -9.76 -3.81
CA VAL A 84 5.94 -10.99 -4.37
C VAL A 84 5.21 -12.18 -3.76
N PHE A 85 4.58 -12.98 -4.62
CA PHE A 85 3.96 -14.26 -4.29
C PHE A 85 3.65 -15.01 -5.60
N PRO A 86 3.82 -16.34 -5.67
CA PRO A 86 4.29 -17.27 -4.62
C PRO A 86 5.80 -17.59 -4.69
N VAL A 87 6.58 -16.91 -5.55
CA VAL A 87 8.01 -17.19 -5.74
C VAL A 87 8.81 -15.89 -5.71
N PHE A 88 9.95 -15.89 -5.04
CA PHE A 88 10.92 -14.79 -5.08
C PHE A 88 12.05 -15.10 -6.06
N GLY A 89 12.42 -14.11 -6.87
CA GLY A 89 13.42 -14.27 -7.90
C GLY A 89 12.87 -14.96 -9.17
N PRO A 90 13.75 -15.38 -10.08
CA PRO A 90 13.35 -16.08 -11.28
C PRO A 90 12.77 -17.46 -10.95
N PRO A 91 11.86 -18.00 -11.79
CA PRO A 91 11.42 -19.38 -11.65
C PRO A 91 12.61 -20.35 -11.73
N SER A 92 12.50 -21.50 -11.07
CA SER A 92 13.52 -22.53 -11.02
C SER A 92 12.89 -23.91 -11.13
N ASP A 93 13.49 -24.79 -11.92
CA ASP A 93 13.07 -26.20 -12.01
C ASP A 93 13.23 -26.95 -10.69
N ALA A 94 14.02 -26.42 -9.75
CA ALA A 94 14.14 -26.94 -8.39
C ALA A 94 12.86 -26.78 -7.58
N HIS A 95 11.92 -25.93 -8.00
CA HIS A 95 10.61 -25.78 -7.40
C HIS A 95 9.51 -25.91 -8.47
N PRO A 96 9.14 -27.16 -8.85
CA PRO A 96 8.23 -27.43 -9.96
C PRO A 96 6.90 -26.66 -9.92
N PRO A 97 6.25 -26.45 -8.75
CA PRO A 97 5.01 -25.67 -8.67
C PRO A 97 5.11 -24.22 -9.19
N THR A 98 6.30 -23.61 -9.15
CA THR A 98 6.50 -22.21 -9.56
C THR A 98 7.37 -22.08 -10.82
N ALA A 99 7.86 -23.18 -11.38
CA ALA A 99 8.78 -23.19 -12.52
C ALA A 99 8.20 -22.54 -13.80
N LYS A 100 6.87 -22.51 -13.94
CA LYS A 100 6.17 -21.90 -15.09
C LYS A 100 5.79 -20.43 -14.87
N LEU A 101 6.04 -19.89 -13.67
CA LEU A 101 5.67 -18.52 -13.32
C LEU A 101 6.71 -17.51 -13.77
N SER A 102 6.27 -16.26 -13.91
CA SER A 102 7.17 -15.13 -14.12
C SER A 102 8.04 -14.87 -12.88
N GLN A 103 9.16 -14.16 -13.09
CA GLN A 103 10.00 -13.68 -12.00
C GLN A 103 9.15 -12.89 -10.98
N HIS A 104 9.32 -13.23 -9.70
CA HIS A 104 8.56 -12.70 -8.56
C HIS A 104 7.07 -13.09 -8.49
N GLY A 105 6.67 -14.13 -9.22
CA GLY A 105 5.30 -14.65 -9.23
C GLY A 105 4.33 -13.68 -9.91
N PHE A 106 3.08 -13.71 -9.46
CA PHE A 106 1.96 -13.04 -10.13
C PHE A 106 1.24 -11.99 -9.27
N ALA A 107 1.43 -11.98 -7.95
CA ALA A 107 0.69 -11.05 -7.07
C ALA A 107 0.80 -9.59 -7.52
N ARG A 108 2.00 -9.12 -7.89
CA ARG A 108 2.25 -7.75 -8.41
C ARG A 108 1.72 -7.45 -9.82
N SER A 109 1.29 -8.47 -10.57
CA SER A 109 0.74 -8.34 -11.93
C SER A 109 -0.74 -8.67 -12.02
N SER A 110 -1.35 -9.18 -10.95
CA SER A 110 -2.78 -9.42 -10.88
C SER A 110 -3.52 -8.16 -10.43
N ARG A 111 -4.78 -8.01 -10.85
CA ARG A 111 -5.66 -6.96 -10.30
C ARG A 111 -6.30 -7.47 -9.01
N TRP A 112 -6.09 -6.74 -7.92
CA TRP A 112 -6.68 -7.01 -6.62
C TRP A 112 -8.04 -6.30 -6.48
N GLU A 113 -8.88 -6.84 -5.62
CA GLU A 113 -10.14 -6.23 -5.22
C GLU A 113 -9.95 -5.36 -3.99
N PHE A 114 -10.59 -4.19 -3.93
CA PHE A 114 -10.66 -3.42 -2.69
C PHE A 114 -11.83 -3.92 -1.85
N LEU A 115 -11.51 -4.50 -0.69
CA LEU A 115 -12.49 -5.13 0.20
C LEU A 115 -13.13 -4.14 1.17
N GLY A 116 -12.52 -2.96 1.34
CA GLY A 116 -13.07 -1.88 2.14
C GLY A 116 -12.05 -1.24 3.07
N LYS A 117 -12.57 -0.38 3.95
CA LYS A 117 -11.79 0.33 4.96
C LYS A 117 -12.30 0.04 6.36
N SER A 118 -11.42 0.17 7.34
CA SER A 118 -11.78 0.39 8.74
C SER A 118 -11.00 1.57 9.30
N THR A 119 -11.62 2.34 10.19
CA THR A 119 -11.00 3.50 10.83
C THR A 119 -11.08 3.34 12.34
N SER A 120 -10.00 3.61 13.06
CA SER A 120 -10.08 3.74 14.51
C SER A 120 -10.09 5.23 14.89
N GLU A 121 -11.13 5.64 15.60
CA GLU A 121 -11.06 6.79 16.47
C GLU A 121 -10.41 6.30 17.75
N GLY A 122 -9.29 6.88 18.17
CA GLY A 122 -9.00 6.75 19.57
C GLY A 122 -9.57 7.95 20.33
N SER A 123 -9.79 7.75 21.62
CA SER A 123 -10.32 8.73 22.57
C SER A 123 -9.53 10.04 22.53
N ALA A 124 -10.16 11.16 22.90
CA ALA A 124 -9.57 12.51 22.92
C ALA A 124 -8.07 12.50 23.28
N GLY A 125 -7.21 12.63 22.27
CA GLY A 125 -5.75 12.47 22.40
C GLY A 125 -5.13 11.27 21.66
N SER A 126 -5.93 10.41 21.02
CA SER A 126 -5.43 9.32 20.20
C SER A 126 -5.39 9.67 18.72
N GLU A 127 -4.46 9.01 18.05
CA GLU A 127 -4.21 9.14 16.63
C GLU A 127 -5.30 8.47 15.78
N SER A 128 -5.86 9.20 14.81
CA SER A 128 -6.75 8.63 13.81
C SER A 128 -5.94 7.68 12.93
N SER A 129 -6.45 6.47 12.69
CA SER A 129 -5.86 5.51 11.76
C SER A 129 -6.85 5.09 10.69
N VAL A 130 -6.33 4.64 9.56
CA VAL A 130 -7.12 4.00 8.50
C VAL A 130 -6.44 2.75 8.00
N LYS A 131 -7.21 1.67 7.93
CA LYS A 131 -6.80 0.40 7.35
C LYS A 131 -7.59 0.16 6.06
N LEU A 132 -6.87 -0.19 5.00
CA LEU A 132 -7.39 -0.58 3.69
C LEU A 132 -7.11 -2.06 3.47
N ASP A 133 -8.14 -2.83 3.10
CA ASP A 133 -8.00 -4.26 2.82
C ASP A 133 -8.19 -4.55 1.32
N PHE A 134 -7.32 -5.41 0.79
CA PHE A 134 -7.30 -5.82 -0.61
C PHE A 134 -7.29 -7.35 -0.73
N GLY A 135 -8.04 -7.89 -1.67
CA GLY A 135 -8.21 -9.32 -1.89
C GLY A 135 -7.64 -9.80 -3.23
N LEU A 136 -6.98 -10.95 -3.22
CA LEU A 136 -6.64 -11.73 -4.40
C LEU A 136 -6.97 -13.19 -4.11
N SER A 137 -7.52 -13.93 -5.07
CA SER A 137 -7.82 -15.34 -4.90
C SER A 137 -7.62 -16.11 -6.20
N SER A 138 -7.55 -17.43 -6.12
CA SER A 138 -7.50 -18.27 -7.32
C SER A 138 -8.67 -18.03 -8.29
N ALA A 139 -9.80 -17.51 -7.80
CA ALA A 139 -11.00 -17.26 -8.61
C ALA A 139 -10.96 -15.94 -9.40
N ASN A 140 -10.09 -14.99 -9.04
CA ASN A 140 -9.96 -13.71 -9.73
C ASN A 140 -8.64 -13.54 -10.50
N LEU A 141 -7.88 -14.63 -10.65
CA LEU A 141 -6.75 -14.73 -11.56
C LEU A 141 -7.20 -14.84 -13.02
N ASP A 142 -6.36 -14.38 -13.93
CA ASP A 142 -6.52 -14.67 -15.35
C ASP A 142 -6.23 -16.14 -15.66
N ALA A 143 -6.76 -16.63 -16.79
CA ALA A 143 -6.69 -18.04 -17.16
C ALA A 143 -5.25 -18.55 -17.36
N ASP A 144 -4.31 -17.71 -17.83
CA ASP A 144 -2.92 -18.11 -18.02
C ASP A 144 -2.22 -18.28 -16.68
N THR A 145 -2.41 -17.34 -15.74
CA THR A 145 -1.88 -17.46 -14.38
C THR A 145 -2.48 -18.67 -13.66
N GLN A 146 -3.80 -18.89 -13.76
CA GLN A 146 -4.47 -20.04 -13.15
C GLN A 146 -3.97 -21.38 -13.71
N ALA A 147 -3.65 -21.44 -15.02
CA ALA A 147 -3.07 -22.64 -15.63
C ALA A 147 -1.63 -22.92 -15.17
N LYS A 148 -0.87 -21.88 -14.80
CA LYS A 148 0.50 -22.00 -14.29
C LYS A 148 0.55 -22.28 -12.79
N TRP A 149 -0.42 -21.77 -12.02
CA TRP A 149 -0.56 -21.95 -10.58
C TRP A 149 -1.95 -22.48 -10.25
N GLY A 150 -2.10 -23.81 -10.28
CA GLY A 150 -3.40 -24.49 -10.16
C GLY A 150 -3.96 -24.61 -8.73
N TYR A 151 -3.29 -24.05 -7.72
CA TYR A 151 -3.73 -24.15 -6.32
C TYR A 151 -4.85 -23.17 -6.01
N LYS A 152 -5.78 -23.59 -5.15
CA LYS A 152 -6.79 -22.70 -4.58
C LYS A 152 -6.21 -21.95 -3.39
N PHE A 153 -6.35 -20.63 -3.40
CA PHE A 153 -5.86 -19.78 -2.32
C PHE A 153 -6.70 -18.51 -2.20
N GLY A 154 -6.67 -17.94 -1.00
CA GLY A 154 -7.10 -16.58 -0.71
C GLY A 154 -5.93 -15.77 -0.16
N ALA A 155 -5.82 -14.50 -0.57
CA ALA A 155 -4.81 -13.57 -0.10
C ALA A 155 -5.49 -12.26 0.32
N ILE A 156 -5.21 -11.83 1.55
CA ILE A 156 -5.66 -10.54 2.08
C ILE A 156 -4.42 -9.69 2.36
N TYR A 157 -4.34 -8.56 1.67
CA TYR A 157 -3.32 -7.54 1.90
C TYR A 157 -3.94 -6.35 2.63
N SER A 158 -3.41 -6.04 3.80
CA SER A 158 -3.85 -4.92 4.62
C SER A 158 -2.80 -3.81 4.61
N VAL A 159 -3.23 -2.57 4.35
CA VAL A 159 -2.40 -1.36 4.43
C VAL A 159 -3.00 -0.44 5.50
N SER A 160 -2.30 -0.29 6.62
CA SER A 160 -2.71 0.59 7.72
C SER A 160 -1.83 1.83 7.76
N LEU A 161 -2.46 3.00 7.67
CA LEU A 161 -1.84 4.31 7.78
C LEU A 161 -2.17 4.91 9.14
N ASP A 162 -1.12 5.24 9.88
CA ASP A 162 -1.13 6.08 11.08
C ASP A 162 -0.28 7.34 10.83
N ARG A 163 -0.24 8.27 11.80
CA ARG A 163 0.52 9.53 11.68
C ARG A 163 2.01 9.32 11.36
N GLU A 164 2.63 8.32 11.96
CA GLU A 164 4.08 8.09 11.83
C GLU A 164 4.44 6.82 11.07
N THR A 165 3.49 5.89 10.96
CA THR A 165 3.74 4.52 10.48
C THR A 165 2.84 4.15 9.32
N LEU A 166 3.40 3.37 8.40
CA LEU A 166 2.65 2.59 7.42
C LEU A 166 2.93 1.12 7.73
N SER A 167 1.89 0.40 8.15
CA SER A 167 1.98 -1.03 8.43
C SER A 167 1.36 -1.81 7.29
N THR A 168 2.06 -2.83 6.79
CA THR A 168 1.56 -3.69 5.72
C THR A 168 1.57 -5.14 6.16
N SER A 169 0.46 -5.86 6.00
CA SER A 169 0.33 -7.27 6.33
C SER A 169 -0.21 -8.05 5.13
N LEU A 170 0.31 -9.25 4.90
CA LEU A 170 -0.18 -10.15 3.87
C LEU A 170 -0.50 -11.50 4.53
N VAL A 171 -1.76 -11.92 4.42
CA VAL A 171 -2.23 -13.22 4.89
C VAL A 171 -2.55 -14.07 3.68
N ILE A 172 -1.95 -15.26 3.59
CA ILE A 172 -2.23 -16.25 2.56
C ILE A 172 -2.91 -17.45 3.22
N THR A 173 -4.05 -17.85 2.67
CA THR A 173 -4.82 -19.02 3.10
C THR A 173 -4.81 -20.04 1.97
N ASN A 174 -4.40 -21.27 2.27
CA ASN A 174 -4.65 -22.39 1.38
C ASN A 174 -6.14 -22.77 1.48
N GLU A 175 -6.87 -22.64 0.38
CA GLU A 175 -8.30 -22.94 0.29
C GLU A 175 -8.57 -24.23 -0.51
N GLY A 176 -7.50 -24.93 -0.88
CA GLY A 176 -7.54 -26.20 -1.58
C GLY A 176 -7.33 -27.40 -0.65
N GLU A 177 -7.40 -28.58 -1.25
CA GLU A 177 -7.09 -29.85 -0.58
C GLU A 177 -5.60 -30.20 -0.72
N GLU A 178 -4.92 -29.64 -1.72
CA GLU A 178 -3.51 -29.86 -1.99
C GLU A 178 -2.64 -28.86 -1.21
N ALA A 179 -1.61 -29.36 -0.53
CA ALA A 179 -0.60 -28.51 0.07
C ALA A 179 0.24 -27.81 -1.02
N PHE A 180 0.59 -26.55 -0.77
CA PHE A 180 1.57 -25.83 -1.57
C PHE A 180 2.55 -25.09 -0.67
N ASP A 181 3.78 -24.98 -1.14
CA ASP A 181 4.79 -24.11 -0.57
C ASP A 181 4.82 -22.79 -1.34
N CYS A 182 5.12 -21.71 -0.63
CA CYS A 182 5.22 -20.39 -1.24
C CYS A 182 6.26 -19.52 -0.54
N GLN A 183 6.69 -18.49 -1.27
CA GLN A 183 7.50 -17.39 -0.78
C GLN A 183 6.70 -16.11 -0.89
N VAL A 184 6.84 -15.26 0.12
CA VAL A 184 6.23 -13.93 0.17
C VAL A 184 7.30 -12.88 0.44
N LEU A 185 7.21 -11.73 -0.23
CA LEU A 185 8.08 -10.58 0.02
C LEU A 185 7.37 -9.28 -0.33
N MET A 186 7.54 -8.27 0.53
CA MET A 186 7.17 -6.88 0.27
C MET A 186 8.38 -6.17 -0.30
N HIS A 187 8.36 -5.84 -1.60
CA HIS A 187 9.53 -5.33 -2.31
C HIS A 187 9.68 -3.81 -2.16
N THR A 188 9.79 -3.33 -0.92
CA THR A 188 9.71 -1.91 -0.56
C THR A 188 10.87 -1.07 -1.12
N TYR A 189 10.53 -0.05 -1.91
CA TYR A 189 11.47 0.97 -2.39
C TYR A 189 11.38 2.22 -1.50
N LEU A 190 12.32 2.37 -0.58
CA LEU A 190 12.40 3.56 0.27
C LEU A 190 12.99 4.73 -0.51
N ARG A 191 12.41 5.92 -0.34
CA ARG A 191 13.03 7.16 -0.82
C ARG A 191 14.19 7.52 0.09
N VAL A 192 15.35 7.75 -0.51
CA VAL A 192 16.55 8.21 0.18
C VAL A 192 17.00 9.54 -0.41
N ASN A 193 17.48 10.43 0.46
CA ASN A 193 18.12 11.67 0.03
C ASN A 193 19.62 11.41 -0.11
N VAL A 194 20.14 11.49 -1.33
CA VAL A 194 21.58 11.45 -1.56
C VAL A 194 22.11 12.86 -1.36
N ARG A 195 22.98 13.06 -0.35
CA ARG A 195 23.79 14.28 -0.32
C ARG A 195 24.78 14.20 -1.47
N PRO A 196 24.97 15.27 -2.27
CA PRO A 196 26.02 15.28 -3.27
C PRO A 196 27.36 14.99 -2.60
N ASN A 197 28.21 14.20 -3.26
CA ASN A 197 29.57 13.99 -2.79
C ASN A 197 30.27 15.35 -2.66
N PRO A 198 31.06 15.58 -1.59
CA PRO A 198 31.92 16.74 -1.56
C PRO A 198 32.86 16.69 -2.78
N PRO A 199 33.17 17.84 -3.40
CA PRO A 199 34.14 17.87 -4.49
C PRO A 199 35.47 17.27 -4.03
N PRO A 200 36.23 16.60 -4.92
CA PRO A 200 37.54 16.07 -4.56
C PRO A 200 38.43 17.21 -4.04
N PRO A 201 39.33 16.93 -3.09
CA PRO A 201 40.27 17.93 -2.60
C PRO A 201 41.09 18.47 -3.77
N PHE A 202 41.25 19.80 -3.80
CA PHE A 202 42.05 20.50 -4.81
C PHE A 202 43.48 19.91 -4.79
N GLN A 203 43.87 19.18 -5.84
CA GLN A 203 45.27 18.80 -6.02
C GLN A 203 46.01 20.05 -6.51
N ALA A 204 46.71 20.73 -5.61
CA ALA A 204 47.68 21.73 -5.99
C ALA A 204 48.81 21.02 -6.75
N SER A 205 48.90 21.24 -8.06
CA SER A 205 50.03 20.80 -8.86
C SER A 205 51.28 21.54 -8.37
N ILE A 206 52.23 20.79 -7.80
CA ILE A 206 53.57 21.31 -7.49
C ILE A 206 54.28 21.50 -8.84
N PRO A 207 54.75 22.72 -9.18
CA PRO A 207 55.45 22.94 -10.44
C PRO A 207 56.81 22.22 -10.43
N PRO A 208 57.25 21.68 -11.57
CA PRO A 208 58.52 20.98 -11.67
C PRO A 208 59.72 21.92 -11.47
N SER A 209 60.77 21.36 -10.87
CA SER A 209 62.05 22.01 -10.54
C SER A 209 62.91 22.30 -11.76
#